data_AF-A0A496ST08-F1
#
_entry.id   AF-A0A496ST08-F1
#
_cell.length_a   1.000
_cell.length_b   1.000
_cell.length_c   1.000
_cell.angle_alpha   90.00
_cell.angle_beta   90.00
_cell.angle_gamma   90.00
#
_symmetry.space_group_name_H-M   'P 1'
#
loop_
_entity.id
_entity.type
_entity.pdbx_description
1 polymer ?
#
loop_
_entity_poly.entity_id
_entity_poly.type
_entity_poly.pdbx_seq_one_letter_code
_entity_poly.pdbx_strand_id
1 'polypeptide(L)'
;YDMLSTEKLRRLLDMRTIEIAPLAYMRGRTLNQSFVILDEAQNTTTNQMKMFLTRLGIGSKAVVNGDITQIDLPDPKASGLIQIQHILFGVKGIRFVYLTEKDVVRHRLVRDIIKAYDQRENSNSQRNGQMPLNSETPER
;
A
#
# COMPACT_ATOMS: atom_id res chain seq x y z
N TYR A 1 15.81 -16.24 7.86
CA TYR A 1 16.58 -17.29 7.16
C TYR A 1 15.67 -18.24 6.37
N ASP A 2 14.45 -17.84 6.00
CA ASP A 2 13.41 -18.82 5.60
C ASP A 2 13.13 -18.94 4.09
N MET A 3 13.59 -17.98 3.27
CA MET A 3 13.30 -18.00 1.81
C MET A 3 14.56 -18.15 0.94
N LEU A 4 15.66 -17.46 1.29
CA LEU A 4 16.96 -17.59 0.63
C LEU A 4 18.06 -17.51 1.68
N SER A 5 19.15 -18.27 1.47
CA SER A 5 20.36 -18.09 2.25
C SER A 5 21.00 -16.73 1.94
N THR A 6 21.65 -16.13 2.93
CA THR A 6 22.31 -14.83 2.80
C THR A 6 23.33 -14.81 1.66
N GLU A 7 24.09 -15.89 1.49
CA GLU A 7 25.08 -16.03 0.43
C GLU A 7 24.43 -16.04 -0.96
N LYS A 8 23.33 -16.80 -1.13
CA LYS A 8 22.59 -16.85 -2.40
C LYS A 8 21.97 -15.50 -2.74
N LEU A 9 21.42 -14.79 -1.75
CA LEU A 9 20.88 -13.44 -1.95
C LEU A 9 21.98 -12.46 -2.38
N ARG A 10 23.13 -12.45 -1.71
CA ARG A 10 24.27 -11.60 -2.08
C ARG A 10 24.69 -11.84 -3.53
N ARG A 11 24.86 -13.11 -3.92
CA ARG A 11 25.19 -13.47 -5.30
C ARG A 11 24.17 -12.95 -6.32
N LEU A 12 22.87 -13.03 -6.03
CA LEU A 12 21.82 -12.53 -6.92
C LEU A 12 21.81 -11.00 -7.06
N LEU A 13 22.12 -10.29 -5.97
CA LEU A 13 22.28 -8.84 -5.96
C LEU A 13 23.54 -8.43 -6.75
N ASP A 14 24.66 -9.11 -6.53
CA ASP A 14 25.94 -8.84 -7.20
C ASP A 14 25.84 -9.06 -8.72
N MET A 15 25.16 -10.13 -9.14
CA MET A 15 24.87 -10.42 -10.55
C MET A 15 23.75 -9.53 -11.13
N ARG A 16 23.18 -8.60 -10.34
CA ARG A 16 22.03 -7.75 -10.69
C ARG A 16 20.81 -8.52 -11.21
N THR A 17 20.67 -9.77 -10.79
CA THR A 17 19.47 -10.57 -11.05
C THR A 17 18.31 -10.07 -10.19
N ILE A 18 18.62 -9.67 -8.95
CA ILE A 18 17.70 -8.93 -8.08
C ILE A 18 18.24 -7.50 -7.97
N GLU A 19 17.37 -6.52 -8.15
CA GLU A 19 17.69 -5.11 -7.96
C GLU A 19 16.68 -4.53 -6.97
N ILE A 20 17.18 -3.88 -5.91
CA ILE A 20 16.37 -3.11 -4.97
C ILE A 20 16.77 -1.66 -5.15
N ALA A 21 15.84 -0.84 -5.62
CA ALA A 21 16.12 0.55 -5.94
C ALA A 21 14.92 1.45 -5.57
N PRO A 22 15.17 2.69 -5.13
CA PRO A 22 14.09 3.62 -4.86
C PRO A 22 13.42 4.04 -6.17
N LEU A 23 12.14 4.43 -6.10
CA LEU A 23 11.33 4.78 -7.26
C LEU A 23 11.99 5.81 -8.20
N ALA A 24 12.73 6.77 -7.64
CA ALA A 24 13.44 7.80 -8.41
C ALA A 24 14.44 7.23 -9.44
N TYR A 25 15.02 6.05 -9.18
CA TYR A 25 15.98 5.40 -10.09
C TYR A 25 15.33 4.87 -11.37
N MET A 26 14.00 4.76 -11.39
CA MET A 26 13.26 4.30 -12.56
C MET A 26 13.16 5.39 -13.64
N ARG A 27 13.41 6.66 -13.28
CA ARG A 27 13.33 7.78 -14.22
C ARG A 27 14.26 7.57 -15.42
N GLY A 28 13.71 7.65 -16.63
CA GLY A 28 14.47 7.52 -17.88
C GLY A 28 14.90 6.09 -18.22
N ARG A 29 14.60 5.09 -17.38
CA ARG A 29 14.88 3.68 -17.69
C ARG A 29 13.78 3.06 -18.54
N THR A 30 14.13 2.01 -19.26
CA THR A 30 13.18 1.06 -19.83
C THR A 30 13.52 -0.32 -19.26
N LEU A 31 12.53 -0.96 -18.65
CA LEU A 31 12.68 -2.24 -17.97
C LEU A 31 12.20 -3.33 -18.94
N ASN A 32 13.12 -3.96 -19.67
CA ASN A 32 12.82 -5.06 -20.58
C ASN A 32 13.09 -6.41 -19.91
N GLN A 33 12.32 -7.44 -20.27
CA GLN A 33 12.49 -8.82 -19.81
C GLN A 33 12.62 -8.95 -18.28
N SER A 34 11.86 -8.14 -17.53
CA SER A 34 11.95 -8.09 -16.07
C SER A 34 10.61 -8.30 -15.38
N PHE A 35 10.67 -8.75 -14.14
CA PHE A 35 9.54 -8.75 -13.22
C PHE A 35 9.77 -7.68 -12.16
N VAL A 36 8.87 -6.70 -12.07
CA VAL A 36 9.06 -5.50 -11.25
C VAL A 36 7.98 -5.45 -10.18
N ILE A 37 8.36 -5.16 -8.94
CA ILE A 37 7.41 -4.94 -7.85
C ILE A 37 7.57 -3.51 -7.38
N LEU A 38 6.50 -2.73 -7.43
CA LEU A 38 6.41 -1.45 -6.72
C LEU A 38 5.63 -1.71 -5.44
N ASP A 39 6.32 -1.64 -4.31
CA ASP A 39 5.74 -1.83 -2.98
C ASP A 39 5.40 -0.47 -2.33
N GLU A 40 4.49 -0.48 -1.36
CA GLU A 40 4.01 0.72 -0.67
C GLU A 40 3.50 1.82 -1.62
N ALA A 41 2.84 1.40 -2.72
CA ALA A 41 2.47 2.27 -3.81
C ALA A 41 1.46 3.36 -3.43
N GLN A 42 0.75 3.20 -2.30
CA GLN A 42 -0.16 4.21 -1.76
C GLN A 42 0.57 5.53 -1.45
N ASN A 43 1.88 5.46 -1.19
CA ASN A 43 2.76 6.60 -0.91
C ASN A 43 3.37 7.24 -2.17
N THR A 44 2.92 6.84 -3.36
CA THR A 44 3.31 7.47 -4.62
C THR A 44 2.27 8.50 -5.04
N THR A 45 2.70 9.58 -5.69
CA THR A 45 1.80 10.50 -6.39
C THR A 45 1.37 9.93 -7.74
N THR A 46 0.27 10.45 -8.30
CA THR A 46 -0.18 10.11 -9.66
C THR A 46 0.92 10.25 -10.72
N ASN A 47 1.74 11.30 -10.63
CA ASN A 47 2.84 11.52 -11.57
C ASN A 47 3.95 10.48 -11.43
N GLN A 48 4.29 10.08 -10.20
CA GLN A 48 5.27 9.04 -9.93
C GLN A 48 4.77 7.67 -10.40
N MET A 49 3.49 7.37 -10.21
CA MET A 49 2.88 6.14 -10.71
C MET A 49 2.90 6.08 -12.26
N LYS A 50 2.51 7.17 -12.94
CA LYS A 50 2.63 7.28 -14.39
C LYS A 50 4.09 7.13 -14.86
N MET A 51 5.02 7.77 -14.16
CA MET A 51 6.46 7.64 -14.45
C MET A 51 6.88 6.17 -14.38
N PHE A 52 6.50 5.44 -13.33
CA PHE A 52 6.81 4.02 -13.14
C PHE A 52 6.21 3.13 -14.23
N LEU A 53 4.89 3.20 -14.43
CA LEU A 53 4.19 2.30 -15.36
C LEU A 53 4.67 2.47 -16.80
N THR A 54 5.07 3.68 -17.19
CA THR A 54 5.64 3.94 -18.52
C THR A 54 7.09 3.49 -18.68
N ARG A 55 7.72 2.89 -17.66
CA ARG A 55 9.06 2.27 -17.80
C ARG A 55 8.99 0.82 -18.25
N LEU A 56 7.81 0.19 -18.22
CA LEU A 56 7.66 -1.22 -18.59
C LEU A 56 7.94 -1.40 -20.08
N GLY A 57 8.95 -2.21 -20.37
CA GLY A 57 9.38 -2.58 -21.71
C GLY A 57 8.87 -3.96 -22.14
N ILE A 58 9.41 -4.44 -23.25
CA ILE A 58 8.98 -5.69 -23.88
C ILE A 58 9.33 -6.89 -22.99
N GLY A 59 8.38 -7.82 -22.86
CA GLY A 59 8.56 -9.05 -22.09
C GLY A 59 8.53 -8.85 -20.58
N SER A 60 8.21 -7.64 -20.11
CA SER A 60 8.19 -7.33 -18.68
C SER A 60 6.80 -7.46 -18.08
N LYS A 61 6.77 -7.70 -16.77
CA LYS A 61 5.55 -7.70 -15.96
C LYS A 61 5.79 -6.86 -14.71
N ALA A 62 4.72 -6.25 -14.20
CA ALA A 62 4.78 -5.51 -12.96
C ALA A 62 3.65 -5.91 -12.02
N VAL A 63 3.95 -5.87 -10.72
CA VAL A 63 2.98 -5.89 -9.64
C VAL A 63 3.13 -4.59 -8.87
N VAL A 64 2.01 -3.90 -8.67
CA VAL A 64 1.94 -2.70 -7.83
C VAL A 64 1.16 -3.09 -6.58
N ASN A 65 1.80 -3.01 -5.43
CA ASN A 65 1.24 -3.36 -4.14
C ASN A 65 1.11 -2.11 -3.26
N GLY A 66 0.07 -2.07 -2.43
CA GLY A 66 -0.12 -1.04 -1.42
C GLY A 66 -1.45 -1.15 -0.70
N ASP A 67 -1.59 -0.41 0.39
CA ASP A 67 -2.80 -0.33 1.20
C ASP A 67 -3.40 1.08 1.14
N ILE A 68 -4.57 1.22 0.52
CA ILE A 68 -5.25 2.52 0.38
C ILE A 68 -5.71 3.13 1.70
N THR A 69 -5.72 2.35 2.80
CA THR A 69 -6.09 2.84 4.14
C THR A 69 -4.91 3.45 4.91
N GLN A 70 -3.68 3.20 4.44
CA GLN A 70 -2.43 3.62 5.10
C GLN A 70 -1.62 4.59 4.22
N ILE A 71 -2.28 5.67 3.79
CA ILE A 71 -1.66 6.69 2.94
C ILE A 71 -0.94 7.73 3.79
N ASP A 72 0.37 7.86 3.60
CA ASP A 72 1.24 8.82 4.29
C ASP A 72 1.48 10.11 3.48
N LEU A 73 0.63 10.39 2.49
CA LEU A 73 0.70 11.62 1.70
C LEU A 73 -0.02 12.77 2.40
N PRO A 74 0.49 14.02 2.28
CA PRO A 74 -0.19 15.21 2.80
C PRO A 74 -1.62 15.38 2.28
N ASP A 75 -1.85 14.97 1.02
CA ASP A 75 -3.18 14.82 0.45
C ASP A 75 -3.40 13.35 0.03
N PRO A 76 -4.19 12.57 0.78
CA PRO A 76 -4.47 11.18 0.44
C PRO A 76 -5.11 11.00 -0.94
N LYS A 77 -5.88 12.00 -1.42
CA LYS A 77 -6.50 11.94 -2.75
C LYS A 77 -5.46 12.02 -3.88
N ALA A 78 -4.26 12.52 -3.60
CA ALA A 78 -3.16 12.58 -4.55
C ALA A 78 -2.48 11.22 -4.78
N SER A 79 -2.82 10.21 -3.97
CA SER A 79 -2.25 8.86 -4.08
C SER A 79 -2.44 8.29 -5.49
N GLY A 80 -1.32 7.96 -6.12
CA GLY A 80 -1.27 7.33 -7.42
C GLY A 80 -1.99 5.99 -7.42
N LEU A 81 -1.93 5.23 -6.32
CA LEU A 81 -2.61 3.94 -6.18
C LEU A 81 -4.13 4.07 -6.22
N ILE A 82 -4.70 5.14 -5.64
CA ILE A 82 -6.14 5.42 -5.74
C ILE A 82 -6.48 5.87 -7.16
N GLN A 83 -5.74 6.84 -7.69
CA GLN A 83 -6.07 7.48 -8.97
C GLN A 83 -6.00 6.52 -10.16
N ILE A 84 -5.02 5.60 -10.18
CA ILE A 84 -4.88 4.65 -11.30
C ILE A 84 -6.03 3.67 -11.44
N GLN A 85 -6.77 3.38 -10.36
CA GLN A 85 -7.91 2.46 -10.43
C GLN A 85 -8.98 2.95 -11.40
N HIS A 86 -9.19 4.27 -11.42
CA HIS A 86 -10.10 4.92 -12.36
C HIS A 86 -9.43 5.16 -13.72
N ILE A 87 -8.19 5.67 -13.74
CA ILE A 87 -7.49 6.04 -14.99
C ILE A 87 -7.23 4.83 -15.88
N LEU A 88 -6.88 3.69 -15.29
CA LEU A 88 -6.52 2.47 -16.02
C LEU A 88 -7.67 1.46 -16.10
N PHE A 89 -8.89 1.89 -15.74
CA PHE A 89 -10.06 1.06 -15.86
C PHE A 89 -10.27 0.63 -17.32
N GLY A 90 -10.43 -0.68 -17.55
CA GLY A 90 -10.63 -1.24 -18.89
C GLY A 90 -9.38 -1.37 -19.76
N VAL A 91 -8.19 -0.99 -19.28
CA VAL A 91 -6.94 -1.20 -20.02
C VAL A 91 -6.62 -2.70 -20.09
N LYS A 92 -6.59 -3.24 -21.32
CA LYS A 92 -6.28 -4.66 -21.55
C LYS A 92 -4.89 -5.00 -21.00
N GLY A 93 -4.81 -6.07 -20.22
CA GLY A 93 -3.55 -6.53 -19.61
C GLY A 93 -3.30 -5.98 -18.20
N ILE A 94 -4.15 -5.08 -17.70
CA ILE A 94 -4.12 -4.60 -16.32
C ILE A 94 -5.28 -5.24 -15.55
N ARG A 95 -5.02 -5.67 -14.31
CA ARG A 95 -6.02 -6.19 -13.39
C ARG A 95 -5.80 -5.62 -12.01
N PHE A 96 -6.88 -5.17 -11.40
CA PHE A 96 -6.91 -4.79 -9.99
C PHE A 96 -7.36 -6.00 -9.16
N VAL A 97 -6.61 -6.29 -8.11
CA VAL A 97 -6.88 -7.40 -7.19
C VAL A 97 -7.00 -6.78 -5.80
N TYR A 98 -8.14 -7.01 -5.15
CA TYR A 98 -8.44 -6.49 -3.83
C TYR A 98 -8.38 -7.64 -2.84
N LEU A 99 -7.46 -7.56 -1.89
CA LEU A 99 -7.36 -8.50 -0.79
C LEU A 99 -8.17 -7.98 0.39
N THR A 100 -8.71 -8.89 1.16
CA THR A 100 -9.51 -8.62 2.36
C THR A 100 -8.82 -9.18 3.59
N GLU A 101 -9.34 -8.89 4.77
CA GLU A 101 -8.83 -9.48 6.02
C GLU A 101 -8.84 -11.01 6.03
N LYS A 102 -9.73 -11.64 5.23
CA LYS A 102 -9.81 -13.10 5.11
C LYS A 102 -8.58 -13.69 4.41
N ASP A 103 -7.89 -12.89 3.61
CA ASP A 103 -6.70 -13.29 2.87
C ASP A 103 -5.42 -13.14 3.72
N VAL A 104 -5.55 -12.57 4.93
CA VAL A 104 -4.42 -12.25 5.80
C VAL A 104 -4.19 -13.37 6.82
N VAL A 105 -3.13 -14.16 6.59
CA VAL A 105 -2.67 -15.17 7.54
C VAL A 105 -1.74 -14.52 8.56
N ARG A 106 -2.22 -14.34 9.79
CA ARG A 106 -1.45 -13.82 10.93
C ARG A 106 -1.27 -14.88 11.99
N HIS A 107 -0.13 -14.84 12.67
CA HIS A 107 0.11 -15.67 13.86
C HIS A 107 -1.00 -15.45 14.90
N ARG A 108 -1.41 -16.52 15.62
CA ARG A 108 -2.53 -16.48 16.58
C ARG A 108 -2.41 -15.31 17.56
N LEU A 109 -1.22 -15.14 18.15
CA LEU A 109 -0.95 -14.05 19.09
C LEU A 109 -1.18 -12.65 18.48
N VAL A 110 -0.78 -12.43 17.22
CA VAL A 110 -0.98 -11.14 16.55
C VAL A 110 -2.47 -10.86 16.37
N ARG A 111 -3.28 -11.89 16.04
CA ARG A 111 -4.74 -11.75 15.95
C ARG A 111 -5.35 -11.41 17.31
N ASP A 112 -4.90 -12.05 18.38
CA ASP A 112 -5.41 -11.81 19.73
C ASP A 112 -5.06 -10.40 20.22
N ILE A 113 -3.85 -9.92 19.90
CA ILE A 113 -3.43 -8.53 20.17
C ILE A 113 -4.34 -7.54 19.44
N ILE A 114 -4.55 -7.71 18.13
CA ILE A 114 -5.39 -6.80 17.33
C ILE A 114 -6.81 -6.73 17.90
N LYS A 115 -7.42 -7.89 18.19
CA LYS A 115 -8.76 -7.95 18.81
C LYS A 115 -8.84 -7.17 20.13
N ALA A 116 -7.80 -7.22 20.97
CA ALA A 116 -7.80 -6.50 22.24
C ALA A 116 -7.77 -4.98 22.04
N TYR A 117 -7.05 -4.48 21.02
CA TYR A 117 -7.05 -3.06 20.66
C TYR A 117 -8.40 -2.63 20.08
N ASP A 118 -8.96 -3.41 19.14
CA ASP A 118 -10.25 -3.11 18.51
C ASP A 118 -11.39 -3.00 19.56
N GLN A 119 -11.39 -3.87 20.58
CA GLN A 119 -12.38 -3.82 21.67
C GLN A 119 -12.29 -2.53 22.48
N ARG A 120 -11.08 -2.01 22.70
CA ARG A 120 -10.86 -0.77 23.44
C ARG A 120 -11.30 0.45 22.65
N GLU A 121 -10.96 0.51 21.36
CA GLU A 121 -11.37 1.61 20.48
C GLU A 121 -12.89 1.69 20.31
N ASN A 122 -13.55 0.54 20.15
CA ASN A 122 -15.01 0.47 20.05
C ASN A 122 -15.72 0.90 21.36
N SER A 123 -15.15 0.54 22.52
CA SER A 123 -15.70 0.93 23.84
C SER A 123 -15.57 2.44 24.11
N ASN A 124 -14.50 3.08 23.63
CA ASN A 124 -14.31 4.53 23.76
C ASN A 124 -15.22 5.32 22.82
N SER A 125 -15.46 4.82 21.61
CA SER A 125 -16.37 5.44 20.63
C SER A 125 -17.82 5.52 21.13
N GLN A 126 -18.27 4.54 21.93
CA GLN A 126 -19.62 4.51 22.51
C GLN A 126 -19.80 5.45 23.72
N ARG A 127 -18.73 5.78 24.45
CA ARG A 127 -18.80 6.68 25.62
C ARG A 127 -18.88 8.15 25.25
N ASN A 128 -18.43 8.55 24.07
CA ASN A 128 -18.49 9.94 23.60
C ASN A 128 -19.83 10.33 22.94
N GLY A 129 -20.82 9.41 22.89
CA GLY A 129 -22.14 9.64 22.28
C GLY A 129 -23.27 10.07 23.23
N GLN A 130 -23.00 10.27 24.52
CA GLN A 130 -24.00 10.78 25.49
C GLN A 130 -23.50 12.07 26.15
N MET A 131 -23.81 13.21 25.54
CA MET A 131 -23.85 14.50 26.25
C MET A 131 -25.32 14.81 26.54
N PRO A 132 -25.75 14.98 27.81
CA PRO A 132 -27.11 15.42 28.11
C PRO A 132 -27.27 16.89 27.67
N LEU A 133 -28.31 17.15 26.88
CA LEU A 133 -28.78 18.50 26.59
C LEU A 133 -29.41 19.06 27.86
N ASN A 134 -28.69 19.86 28.64
CA ASN A 134 -29.31 20.68 29.68
C ASN A 134 -29.36 22.13 29.22
N SER A 135 -30.60 22.52 28.93
CA SER A 135 -31.09 23.87 28.71
C SER A 135 -31.07 24.70 29.99
N GLU A 136 -31.03 26.02 29.78
CA GLU A 136 -31.37 27.13 30.72
C GLU A 136 -30.24 27.69 31.62
N THR A 137 -29.67 28.80 31.13
CA THR A 137 -28.96 29.84 31.87
C THR A 137 -29.92 30.65 32.77
N PRO A 138 -29.53 31.02 34.02
CA PRO A 138 -30.27 32.02 34.78
C PRO A 138 -29.86 33.44 34.37
N GLU A 139 -30.87 34.28 34.18
CA GLU A 139 -30.78 35.72 33.87
C GLU A 139 -29.92 36.52 34.86
N ARG A 140 -29.20 37.50 34.32
CA ARG A 140 -28.88 38.78 34.99
C ARG A 140 -28.97 39.91 33.97
#